data_AF-A0A6B2G2I3-F1
#
_entry.id   AF-A0A6B2G2I3-F1
#
_cell.length_a   1.000
_cell.length_b   1.000
_cell.length_c   1.000
_cell.angle_alpha   90.00
_cell.angle_beta   90.00
_cell.angle_gamma   90.00
#
_symmetry.space_group_name_H-M   'P 1'
#
loop_
_entity.id
_entity.type
_entity.pdbx_description
1 polymer ?
#
loop_
_entity_poly.entity_id
_entity_poly.type
_entity_poly.pdbx_seq_one_letter_code
_entity_poly.pdbx_strand_id
1 'polypeptide(L)'
;MCRCFRHVTSIVENFELYNSTIFVYGTELTRLMCIKEPEKCANVFSVVSDVVIAYEMNLMKDNVKALSGQEEILYGWISVNDYFEKLENTRSSGARFGGIDFKNYSVLLSFEGDTPIVIPDKFQNSTQTILYSNKFTVHGVDFMCYGVRQMYNRVLLTLIQKSTWWSAINHPCLQKSYSESIESSSLFSPCVPRPDFSFKKSYAVNGGWDEGECLKLIQETIKNIDDKQDML
;
A
#
# COMPACT_ATOMS: atom_id res chain seq x y z
N MET A 1 -23.09 -12.68 -0.70
CA MET A 1 -22.35 -13.25 -1.84
C MET A 1 -21.63 -12.12 -2.60
N CYS A 2 -20.31 -12.24 -2.79
CA CYS A 2 -19.41 -11.17 -3.23
C CYS A 2 -19.72 -10.63 -4.63
N ARG A 3 -19.88 -9.30 -4.75
CA ARG A 3 -20.23 -8.64 -6.02
C ARG A 3 -19.17 -8.80 -7.10
N CYS A 4 -17.88 -8.74 -6.74
CA CYS A 4 -16.78 -8.91 -7.69
C CYS A 4 -16.72 -10.33 -8.27
N PHE A 5 -16.75 -11.36 -7.42
CA PHE A 5 -16.73 -12.76 -7.89
C PHE A 5 -17.91 -13.08 -8.79
N ARG A 6 -19.13 -12.65 -8.42
CA ARG A 6 -20.31 -12.81 -9.29
C ARG A 6 -20.11 -12.13 -10.65
N HIS A 7 -19.50 -10.96 -10.66
CA HIS A 7 -19.25 -10.24 -11.91
C HIS A 7 -18.21 -10.97 -12.77
N VAL A 8 -17.09 -11.42 -12.19
CA VAL A 8 -16.06 -12.19 -12.88
C VAL A 8 -16.65 -13.45 -13.51
N THR A 9 -17.43 -14.23 -12.76
CA THR A 9 -18.07 -15.44 -13.28
C THR A 9 -19.16 -15.17 -14.32
N SER A 10 -19.67 -13.93 -14.42
CA SER A 10 -20.65 -13.55 -15.45
C SER A 10 -20.04 -13.09 -16.77
N ILE A 11 -18.76 -12.69 -16.76
CA ILE A 11 -18.06 -12.18 -17.96
C ILE A 11 -17.05 -13.20 -18.50
N VAL A 12 -16.53 -14.07 -17.64
CA VAL A 12 -15.61 -15.15 -18.02
C VAL A 12 -16.42 -16.43 -18.17
N GLU A 13 -17.05 -16.60 -19.33
CA GLU A 13 -17.75 -17.84 -19.69
C GLU A 13 -16.73 -18.90 -20.15
N ASN A 14 -15.99 -19.54 -19.24
CA ASN A 14 -15.11 -20.63 -19.66
C ASN A 14 -14.65 -21.59 -18.56
N PHE A 15 -14.49 -22.86 -18.93
CA PHE A 15 -13.79 -23.91 -18.17
C PHE A 15 -12.38 -23.48 -17.73
N GLU A 16 -11.75 -22.56 -18.47
CA GLU A 16 -10.42 -22.02 -18.18
C GLU A 16 -10.35 -21.27 -16.84
N LEU A 17 -11.41 -20.58 -16.40
CA LEU A 17 -11.43 -19.93 -15.09
C LEU A 17 -11.35 -20.95 -13.96
N TYR A 18 -12.09 -22.05 -14.10
CA TYR A 18 -12.15 -23.13 -13.11
C TYR A 18 -10.85 -23.93 -13.04
N ASN A 19 -10.14 -24.06 -14.16
CA ASN A 19 -8.81 -24.70 -14.20
C ASN A 19 -7.66 -23.78 -13.79
N SER A 20 -7.85 -22.47 -13.84
CA SER A 20 -6.81 -21.50 -13.48
C SER A 20 -6.53 -21.54 -11.98
N THR A 21 -5.26 -21.66 -11.61
CA THR A 21 -4.85 -21.51 -10.21
C THR A 21 -5.03 -20.05 -9.78
N ILE A 22 -5.84 -19.86 -8.75
CA ILE A 22 -6.13 -18.54 -8.18
C ILE A 22 -5.14 -18.22 -7.05
N PHE A 23 -4.75 -16.95 -7.00
CA PHE A 23 -3.92 -16.36 -5.96
C PHE A 23 -4.65 -15.17 -5.35
N VAL A 24 -4.70 -15.10 -4.01
CA VAL A 24 -5.30 -14.00 -3.27
C VAL A 24 -4.32 -13.50 -2.24
N TYR A 25 -3.77 -12.32 -2.51
CA TYR A 25 -2.72 -11.75 -1.68
C TYR A 25 -3.18 -10.46 -1.03
N GLY A 26 -2.99 -10.38 0.29
CA GLY A 26 -3.06 -9.13 1.03
C GLY A 26 -1.67 -8.50 1.12
N THR A 27 -1.60 -7.18 1.15
CA THR A 27 -0.32 -6.46 1.18
C THR A 27 -0.12 -5.80 2.55
N GLU A 28 0.28 -4.54 2.62
CA GLU A 28 0.78 -3.87 3.81
C GLU A 28 -0.25 -3.81 4.94
N LEU A 29 -1.50 -3.42 4.68
CA LEU A 29 -2.51 -3.39 5.74
C LEU A 29 -2.85 -4.80 6.25
N THR A 30 -2.89 -5.78 5.36
CA THR A 30 -3.14 -7.18 5.74
C THR A 30 -1.97 -7.72 6.55
N ARG A 31 -0.73 -7.44 6.14
CA ARG A 31 0.50 -7.77 6.87
C ARG A 31 0.47 -7.20 8.29
N LEU A 32 0.10 -5.92 8.43
CA LEU A 32 -0.09 -5.28 9.73
C LEU A 32 -1.15 -5.96 10.59
N MET A 33 -2.30 -6.31 10.00
CA MET A 33 -3.35 -7.04 10.71
C MET A 33 -2.85 -8.41 11.16
N CYS A 34 -2.12 -9.15 10.32
CA CYS A 34 -1.62 -10.48 10.67
C CYS A 34 -0.57 -10.46 11.78
N ILE A 35 0.24 -9.41 11.86
CA ILE A 35 1.20 -9.22 12.96
C ILE A 35 0.47 -8.91 14.28
N LYS A 36 -0.53 -8.01 14.24
CA LYS A 36 -1.21 -7.55 15.46
C LYS A 36 -2.33 -8.47 15.96
N GLU A 37 -3.05 -9.10 15.04
CA GLU A 37 -4.25 -9.90 15.30
C GLU A 37 -4.19 -11.23 14.50
N PRO A 38 -3.28 -12.17 14.85
CA PRO A 38 -3.02 -13.37 14.05
C PRO A 38 -4.26 -14.27 13.89
N GLU A 39 -5.07 -14.44 14.93
CA GLU A 39 -6.32 -15.22 14.86
C GLU A 39 -7.33 -14.60 13.89
N LYS A 40 -7.47 -13.28 13.92
CA LYS A 40 -8.34 -12.54 13.00
C LYS A 40 -7.85 -12.65 11.56
N CYS A 41 -6.54 -12.58 11.35
CA CYS A 41 -5.92 -12.80 10.05
C CYS A 41 -6.22 -14.22 9.52
N ALA A 42 -6.06 -15.25 10.35
CA ALA A 42 -6.41 -16.62 9.98
C ALA A 42 -7.90 -16.77 9.61
N ASN A 43 -8.79 -16.16 10.40
CA ASN A 43 -10.23 -16.18 10.12
C ASN A 43 -10.57 -15.45 8.80
N VAL A 44 -9.98 -14.28 8.55
CA VAL A 44 -10.16 -13.53 7.30
C VAL A 44 -9.72 -14.36 6.10
N PHE A 45 -8.55 -15.00 6.14
CA PHE A 45 -8.09 -15.85 5.04
C PHE A 45 -8.91 -17.13 4.87
N SER A 46 -9.44 -17.69 5.96
CA SER A 46 -10.40 -18.80 5.89
C SER A 46 -11.65 -18.38 5.14
N VAL A 47 -12.28 -17.27 5.52
CA VAL A 47 -13.51 -16.76 4.88
C VAL A 47 -13.25 -16.42 3.41
N VAL A 48 -12.11 -15.81 3.09
CA VAL A 48 -11.73 -15.52 1.70
C VAL A 48 -11.58 -16.80 0.89
N SER A 49 -10.93 -17.83 1.46
CA SER A 49 -10.77 -19.13 0.80
C SER A 49 -12.11 -19.81 0.56
N ASP A 50 -12.99 -19.82 1.56
CA ASP A 50 -14.34 -20.39 1.45
C ASP A 50 -15.15 -19.72 0.34
N VAL A 51 -15.03 -18.39 0.19
CA VAL A 51 -15.68 -17.66 -0.90
C VAL A 51 -15.13 -18.10 -2.26
N VAL A 52 -13.82 -18.16 -2.44
CA VAL A 52 -13.20 -18.56 -3.72
C VAL A 52 -13.61 -19.99 -4.10
N ILE A 53 -13.56 -20.92 -3.14
CA ILE A 53 -13.93 -22.33 -3.33
C ILE A 53 -15.43 -22.46 -3.65
N ALA A 54 -16.29 -21.65 -3.03
CA ALA A 54 -17.73 -21.65 -3.33
C ALA A 54 -18.07 -21.20 -4.77
N TYR A 55 -17.13 -20.56 -5.48
CA TYR A 55 -17.22 -20.26 -6.91
C TYR A 55 -16.53 -21.32 -7.79
N GLU A 56 -16.20 -22.48 -7.23
CA GLU A 56 -15.56 -23.63 -7.91
C GLU A 56 -14.18 -23.32 -8.51
N MET A 57 -13.53 -22.24 -8.07
CA MET A 57 -12.21 -21.86 -8.54
C MET A 57 -11.11 -22.68 -7.87
N ASN A 58 -10.06 -23.02 -8.63
CA ASN A 58 -8.92 -23.77 -8.13
C ASN A 58 -8.02 -22.91 -7.22
N LEU A 59 -8.10 -23.15 -5.92
CA LEU A 59 -7.32 -22.43 -4.91
C LEU A 59 -6.45 -23.40 -4.09
N MET A 60 -5.14 -23.12 -4.06
CA MET A 60 -4.22 -23.82 -3.15
C MET A 60 -4.09 -23.04 -1.83
N LYS A 61 -3.88 -23.76 -0.72
CA LYS A 61 -3.79 -23.16 0.62
C LYS A 61 -2.75 -22.04 0.71
N ASP A 62 -1.57 -22.25 0.11
CA ASP A 62 -0.46 -21.29 0.18
C ASP A 62 -0.64 -20.08 -0.75
N ASN A 63 -1.70 -20.08 -1.57
CA ASN A 63 -2.03 -19.00 -2.48
C ASN A 63 -2.91 -17.93 -1.83
N VAL A 64 -3.33 -18.11 -0.57
CA VAL A 64 -4.07 -17.10 0.20
C VAL A 64 -3.26 -16.68 1.42
N LYS A 65 -2.58 -15.54 1.31
CA LYS A 65 -1.70 -15.05 2.38
C LYS A 65 -1.45 -13.55 2.30
N ALA A 66 -0.86 -13.00 3.36
CA ALA A 66 -0.25 -11.68 3.28
C ALA A 66 1.14 -11.82 2.65
N LEU A 67 1.48 -10.98 1.67
CA LEU A 67 2.83 -10.89 1.14
C LEU A 67 3.74 -10.21 2.16
N SER A 68 4.97 -10.69 2.27
CA SER A 68 6.07 -9.94 2.85
C SER A 68 6.40 -8.71 1.99
N GLY A 69 7.11 -7.72 2.56
CA GLY A 69 7.58 -6.56 1.80
C GLY A 69 8.55 -6.98 0.69
N GLN A 70 9.38 -7.99 0.96
CA GLN A 70 10.29 -8.60 -0.03
C GLN A 70 9.56 -9.22 -1.22
N GLU A 71 8.52 -10.04 -0.98
CA GLU A 71 7.73 -10.64 -2.07
C GLU A 71 7.04 -9.57 -2.91
N GLU A 72 6.46 -8.58 -2.27
CA GLU A 72 5.75 -7.50 -2.94
C GLU A 72 6.66 -6.64 -3.82
N ILE A 73 7.84 -6.27 -3.30
CA ILE A 73 8.89 -5.58 -4.06
C ILE A 73 9.36 -6.44 -5.23
N LEU A 74 9.65 -7.72 -4.99
CA LEU A 74 10.17 -8.63 -6.00
C LEU A 74 9.17 -8.82 -7.14
N TYR A 75 7.90 -9.08 -6.81
CA TYR A 75 6.85 -9.27 -7.82
C TYR A 75 6.59 -8.00 -8.63
N GLY A 76 6.63 -6.83 -8.00
CA GLY A 76 6.55 -5.55 -8.72
C GLY A 76 7.71 -5.36 -9.68
N TRP A 77 8.95 -5.59 -9.22
CA TRP A 77 10.15 -5.47 -10.04
C TRP A 77 10.17 -6.47 -11.21
N ILE A 78 9.79 -7.72 -10.96
CA ILE A 78 9.66 -8.76 -12.01
C ILE A 78 8.62 -8.32 -13.04
N SER A 79 7.45 -7.84 -12.60
CA SER A 79 6.36 -7.46 -13.50
C SER A 79 6.77 -6.33 -14.45
N VAL A 80 7.44 -5.30 -13.93
CA VAL A 80 7.95 -4.18 -14.75
C VAL A 80 8.98 -4.68 -15.75
N ASN A 81 9.98 -5.43 -15.28
CA ASN A 81 11.08 -5.86 -16.15
C ASN A 81 10.63 -6.91 -17.18
N ASP A 82 9.78 -7.87 -16.83
CA ASP A 82 9.22 -8.86 -17.76
C ASP A 82 8.34 -8.21 -18.84
N TYR A 83 7.58 -7.18 -18.49
CA TYR A 83 6.77 -6.43 -19.45
C TYR A 83 7.63 -5.66 -20.46
N PHE A 84 8.59 -4.85 -19.99
CA PHE A 84 9.43 -4.05 -20.88
C PHE A 84 10.41 -4.89 -21.69
N GLU A 85 10.87 -6.02 -21.16
CA GLU A 85 11.59 -7.04 -21.93
C GLU A 85 10.87 -7.47 -23.20
N LYS A 86 9.57 -7.75 -23.06
CA LYS A 86 8.73 -8.26 -24.14
C LYS A 86 8.37 -7.19 -25.16
N LEU A 87 8.22 -5.93 -24.72
CA LEU A 87 7.82 -4.84 -25.60
C LEU A 87 8.95 -4.33 -26.49
N GLU A 88 10.13 -4.15 -25.94
CA GLU A 88 11.11 -3.33 -26.63
C GLU A 88 12.11 -4.12 -27.46
N ASN A 89 12.31 -5.43 -27.24
CA ASN A 89 13.43 -6.18 -27.85
C ASN A 89 14.81 -5.48 -27.64
N THR A 90 14.89 -4.46 -26.78
CA THR A 90 16.01 -3.53 -26.57
C THR A 90 16.91 -4.03 -25.44
N ARG A 91 17.43 -5.25 -25.53
CA ARG A 91 18.39 -5.74 -24.52
C ARG A 91 19.83 -5.65 -24.96
N SER A 92 20.19 -4.55 -25.63
CA SER A 92 21.58 -4.27 -26.00
C SER A 92 22.42 -3.74 -24.83
N SER A 93 21.84 -3.25 -23.73
CA SER A 93 22.60 -2.64 -22.61
C SER A 93 22.62 -3.42 -21.29
N GLY A 94 21.78 -4.45 -21.12
CA GLY A 94 21.68 -5.21 -19.86
C GLY A 94 21.08 -4.45 -18.67
N ALA A 95 20.77 -3.16 -18.79
CA ALA A 95 20.22 -2.35 -17.72
C ALA A 95 18.77 -2.76 -17.35
N ARG A 96 18.48 -2.81 -16.06
CA ARG A 96 17.14 -3.12 -15.52
C ARG A 96 16.47 -1.88 -14.94
N PHE A 97 15.14 -1.88 -15.00
CA PHE A 97 14.33 -0.80 -14.47
C PHE A 97 14.19 -0.92 -12.95
N GLY A 98 14.24 0.23 -12.28
CA GLY A 98 13.70 0.37 -10.93
C GLY A 98 12.23 0.79 -10.97
N GLY A 99 11.55 0.71 -9.83
CA GLY A 99 10.15 1.11 -9.69
C GLY A 99 9.86 1.73 -8.33
N ILE A 100 8.96 2.71 -8.33
CA ILE A 100 8.39 3.30 -7.11
C ILE A 100 6.88 3.02 -7.13
N ASP A 101 6.38 2.41 -6.06
CA ASP A 101 4.98 2.04 -5.91
C ASP A 101 4.35 2.79 -4.73
N PHE A 102 3.44 3.72 -5.03
CA PHE A 102 2.73 4.53 -4.04
C PHE A 102 1.41 3.88 -3.66
N LYS A 103 1.26 3.54 -2.38
CA LYS A 103 0.05 2.90 -1.85
C LYS A 103 -0.57 3.71 -0.73
N ASN A 104 -1.66 3.19 -0.19
CA ASN A 104 -2.36 3.82 0.92
C ASN A 104 -1.61 3.74 2.25
N TYR A 105 -0.78 2.70 2.45
CA TYR A 105 -0.05 2.46 3.70
C TYR A 105 1.46 2.61 3.56
N SER A 106 2.04 2.28 2.41
CA SER A 106 3.49 2.28 2.17
C SER A 106 3.84 3.03 0.90
N VAL A 107 5.14 3.30 0.75
CA VAL A 107 5.77 3.57 -0.54
C VAL A 107 6.90 2.56 -0.71
N LEU A 108 6.89 1.80 -1.81
CA LEU A 108 7.93 0.81 -2.08
C LEU A 108 8.88 1.34 -3.16
N LEU A 109 10.17 1.09 -2.99
CA LEU A 109 11.20 1.31 -4.00
C LEU A 109 11.86 -0.03 -4.31
N SER A 110 12.06 -0.30 -5.60
CA SER A 110 12.75 -1.49 -6.09
C SER A 110 13.75 -1.12 -7.17
N PHE A 111 14.93 -1.74 -7.18
CA PHE A 111 15.91 -1.65 -8.26
C PHE A 111 16.91 -2.81 -8.19
N GLU A 112 17.54 -3.14 -9.30
CA GLU A 112 18.63 -4.12 -9.32
C GLU A 112 19.96 -3.41 -9.07
N GLY A 113 20.87 -4.07 -8.34
CA GLY A 113 22.26 -3.64 -8.25
C GLY A 113 23.16 -4.73 -7.66
N ASP A 114 24.41 -4.76 -8.13
CA ASP A 114 25.44 -5.67 -7.60
C ASP A 114 26.27 -5.02 -6.47
N THR A 115 26.15 -3.72 -6.29
CA THR A 115 26.87 -2.97 -5.27
C THR A 115 26.15 -3.05 -3.92
N PRO A 116 26.86 -3.35 -2.82
CA PRO A 116 26.29 -3.21 -1.49
C PRO A 116 25.78 -1.78 -1.26
N ILE A 117 24.50 -1.66 -0.93
CA ILE A 117 23.88 -0.40 -0.52
C ILE A 117 23.55 -0.45 0.97
N VAL A 118 23.61 0.70 1.62
CA VAL A 118 23.21 0.83 3.02
C VAL A 118 21.77 1.31 3.07
N ILE A 119 20.86 0.40 3.40
CA ILE A 119 19.47 0.72 3.74
C ILE A 119 19.32 0.51 5.25
N PRO A 120 18.78 1.46 6.01
CA PRO A 120 18.46 1.24 7.42
C PRO A 120 17.58 0.01 7.59
N ASP A 121 17.91 -0.87 8.55
CA ASP A 121 17.25 -2.18 8.72
C ASP A 121 15.72 -2.10 8.74
N LYS A 122 15.16 -1.04 9.35
CA LYS A 122 13.70 -0.81 9.43
C LYS A 122 13.00 -0.68 8.07
N PHE A 123 13.72 -0.36 7.00
CA PHE A 123 13.16 -0.21 5.65
C PHE A 123 13.63 -1.31 4.70
N GLN A 124 14.59 -2.14 5.11
CA GLN A 124 15.30 -3.08 4.25
C GLN A 124 14.41 -4.25 3.83
N ASN A 125 14.16 -4.37 2.53
CA ASN A 125 13.41 -5.46 1.91
C ASN A 125 14.10 -5.99 0.64
N SER A 126 15.42 -5.89 0.59
CA SER A 126 16.22 -6.49 -0.50
C SER A 126 16.14 -8.02 -0.47
N THR A 127 16.22 -8.63 -1.65
CA THR A 127 16.18 -10.09 -1.81
C THR A 127 17.05 -10.54 -2.99
N GLN A 128 17.46 -11.81 -2.96
CA GLN A 128 18.13 -12.46 -4.07
C GLN A 128 17.21 -13.50 -4.71
N THR A 129 17.19 -13.54 -6.04
CA THR A 129 16.37 -14.51 -6.78
C THR A 129 17.12 -15.05 -7.99
N ILE A 130 16.62 -16.15 -8.55
CA ILE A 130 17.09 -16.72 -9.81
C ILE A 130 15.94 -16.69 -10.80
N LEU A 131 16.10 -15.95 -11.90
CA LEU A 131 15.12 -15.86 -12.99
C LEU A 131 15.81 -16.25 -14.30
N TYR A 132 15.22 -17.19 -15.03
CA TYR A 132 15.76 -17.66 -16.31
C TYR A 132 17.25 -18.05 -16.22
N SER A 133 17.63 -18.76 -15.16
CA SER A 133 19.00 -19.19 -14.85
C SER A 133 20.00 -18.06 -14.53
N ASN A 134 19.55 -16.82 -14.36
CA ASN A 134 20.39 -15.69 -13.97
C ASN A 134 20.10 -15.30 -12.52
N LYS A 135 21.15 -14.98 -11.75
CA LYS A 135 21.04 -14.49 -10.38
C LYS A 135 20.80 -12.99 -10.40
N PHE A 136 19.88 -12.52 -9.57
CA PHE A 136 19.57 -11.12 -9.41
C PHE A 136 19.61 -10.75 -7.93
N THR A 137 20.23 -9.61 -7.63
CA THR A 137 20.09 -8.92 -6.34
C THR A 137 19.14 -7.76 -6.54
N VAL A 138 17.93 -7.89 -6.00
CA VAL A 138 16.90 -6.85 -6.05
C VAL A 138 16.93 -6.09 -4.73
N HIS A 139 17.33 -4.84 -4.81
CA HIS A 139 17.28 -3.91 -3.70
C HIS A 139 15.86 -3.41 -3.50
N GLY A 140 15.42 -3.42 -2.24
CA GLY A 140 14.06 -3.12 -1.85
C GLY A 140 14.01 -2.21 -0.62
N VAL A 141 13.23 -1.15 -0.71
CA VAL A 141 12.94 -0.24 0.43
C VAL A 141 11.43 -0.17 0.62
N ASP A 142 10.96 -0.45 1.83
CA ASP A 142 9.53 -0.33 2.20
C ASP A 142 9.36 0.80 3.23
N PHE A 143 8.83 1.94 2.78
CA PHE A 143 8.48 3.05 3.65
C PHE A 143 7.07 2.85 4.24
N MET A 144 6.95 1.91 5.16
CA MET A 144 5.71 1.67 5.90
C MET A 144 5.24 2.95 6.60
N CYS A 145 3.93 3.19 6.52
CA CYS A 145 3.24 4.36 7.04
C CYS A 145 3.51 5.71 6.34
N TYR A 146 4.26 5.73 5.23
CA TYR A 146 4.42 6.90 4.34
C TYR A 146 3.44 6.89 3.16
N GLY A 147 2.54 5.90 3.10
CA GLY A 147 1.54 5.82 2.04
C GLY A 147 0.62 7.04 1.98
N VAL A 148 0.06 7.28 0.79
CA VAL A 148 -0.72 8.47 0.42
C VAL A 148 -1.86 8.72 1.41
N ARG A 149 -2.60 7.66 1.82
CA ARG A 149 -3.69 7.82 2.78
C ARG A 149 -3.21 8.12 4.19
N GLN A 150 -2.07 7.56 4.62
CA GLN A 150 -1.51 7.88 5.94
C GLN A 150 -1.03 9.33 5.99
N MET A 151 -0.38 9.80 4.92
CA MET A 151 0.04 11.19 4.79
C MET A 151 -1.16 12.15 4.79
N TYR A 152 -2.20 11.83 4.02
CA TYR A 152 -3.45 12.60 4.03
C TYR A 152 -4.04 12.71 5.44
N ASN A 153 -4.20 11.58 6.13
CA ASN A 153 -4.79 11.55 7.48
C ASN A 153 -3.96 12.39 8.47
N ARG A 154 -2.62 12.34 8.40
CA ARG A 154 -1.76 13.14 9.28
C ARG A 154 -1.85 14.63 9.00
N VAL A 155 -1.77 15.04 7.74
CA VAL A 155 -1.92 16.45 7.35
C VAL A 155 -3.26 16.98 7.83
N LEU A 156 -4.34 16.23 7.62
CA LEU A 156 -5.66 16.60 8.08
C LEU A 156 -5.74 16.68 9.62
N LEU A 157 -5.13 15.75 10.35
CA LEU A 157 -5.07 15.84 11.82
C LEU A 157 -4.32 17.09 12.29
N THR A 158 -3.21 17.45 11.63
CA THR A 158 -2.49 18.70 11.91
C THR A 158 -3.38 19.92 11.67
N LEU A 159 -4.15 19.94 10.58
CA LEU A 159 -5.10 21.03 10.29
C LEU A 159 -6.23 21.10 11.32
N ILE A 160 -6.80 19.95 11.71
CA ILE A 160 -7.83 19.86 12.75
C ILE A 160 -7.29 20.40 14.08
N GLN A 161 -6.08 20.00 14.46
CA GLN A 161 -5.44 20.46 15.70
C GLN A 161 -5.24 21.99 15.68
N LYS A 162 -4.84 22.57 14.55
CA LYS A 162 -4.72 24.03 14.38
C LYS A 162 -6.08 24.75 14.41
N SER A 163 -7.16 24.06 14.02
CA SER A 163 -8.49 24.66 13.84
C SER A 163 -9.37 24.64 15.10
N THR A 164 -8.91 24.04 16.21
CA THR A 164 -9.46 23.89 17.59
C THR A 164 -10.98 23.98 17.84
N TRP A 165 -11.70 24.97 17.31
CA TRP A 165 -13.13 25.22 17.50
C TRP A 165 -13.98 24.97 16.25
N TRP A 166 -13.39 25.01 15.06
CA TRP A 166 -14.10 24.95 13.78
C TRP A 166 -14.33 23.51 13.32
N SER A 167 -15.54 23.22 12.86
CA SER A 167 -15.87 21.95 12.19
C SER A 167 -15.54 21.97 10.70
N ALA A 168 -15.27 23.15 10.12
CA ALA A 168 -14.85 23.32 8.75
C ALA A 168 -13.33 23.45 8.69
N ILE A 169 -12.68 22.55 7.94
CA ILE A 169 -11.24 22.51 7.74
C ILE A 169 -10.96 22.88 6.29
N ASN A 170 -10.09 23.87 6.07
CA ASN A 170 -9.58 24.18 4.75
C ASN A 170 -8.29 23.38 4.51
N HIS A 171 -8.29 22.51 3.50
CA HIS A 171 -7.16 21.65 3.17
C HIS A 171 -6.42 22.21 1.94
N PRO A 172 -5.21 22.76 2.08
CA PRO A 172 -4.53 23.47 1.00
C PRO A 172 -4.14 22.56 -0.18
N CYS A 173 -3.88 21.27 0.06
CA CYS A 173 -3.57 20.32 -1.02
C CYS A 173 -4.75 19.88 -1.89
N LEU A 174 -6.00 20.15 -1.48
CA LEU A 174 -7.19 19.70 -2.21
C LEU A 174 -7.69 20.79 -3.16
N GLN A 175 -8.29 20.38 -4.26
CA GLN A 175 -8.86 21.30 -5.26
C GLN A 175 -9.98 22.15 -4.66
N LYS A 176 -10.11 23.42 -5.09
CA LYS A 176 -11.09 24.37 -4.52
C LYS A 176 -12.55 23.91 -4.54
N SER A 177 -12.92 23.10 -5.53
CA SER A 177 -14.28 22.54 -5.66
C SER A 177 -14.51 21.29 -4.82
N TYR A 178 -13.47 20.75 -4.19
CA TYR A 178 -13.57 19.55 -3.37
C TYR A 178 -14.18 19.88 -2.01
N SER A 179 -15.17 19.10 -1.62
CA SER A 179 -15.75 19.14 -0.28
C SER A 179 -16.20 17.74 0.12
N GLU A 180 -15.87 17.32 1.34
CA GLU A 180 -16.34 16.07 1.92
C GLU A 180 -16.60 16.21 3.42
N SER A 181 -17.45 15.34 3.96
CA SER A 181 -17.62 15.18 5.41
C SER A 181 -16.88 13.93 5.85
N ILE A 182 -15.91 14.08 6.75
CA ILE A 182 -15.07 12.98 7.25
C ILE A 182 -15.42 12.69 8.69
N GLU A 183 -15.65 11.42 9.00
CA GLU A 183 -15.74 10.96 10.39
C GLU A 183 -14.36 10.88 11.03
N SER A 184 -14.21 11.44 12.22
CA SER A 184 -12.91 11.49 12.91
C SER A 184 -12.33 10.10 13.20
N SER A 185 -13.19 9.09 13.43
CA SER A 185 -12.79 7.69 13.61
C SER A 185 -12.04 7.12 12.41
N SER A 186 -12.34 7.58 11.19
CA SER A 186 -11.72 7.09 9.94
C SER A 186 -10.29 7.61 9.71
N LEU A 187 -9.85 8.60 10.49
CA LEU A 187 -8.51 9.17 10.41
C LEU A 187 -7.46 8.30 11.10
N PHE A 188 -7.89 7.47 12.05
CA PHE A 188 -6.99 6.71 12.90
C PHE A 188 -6.67 5.35 12.29
N SER A 189 -5.41 4.95 12.41
CA SER A 189 -4.90 3.66 11.93
C SER A 189 -3.71 3.23 12.80
N PRO A 190 -3.18 2.00 12.63
CA PRO A 190 -1.92 1.61 13.25
C PRO A 190 -0.76 2.58 12.99
N CYS A 191 -0.77 3.26 11.84
CA CYS A 191 0.22 4.28 11.49
C CYS A 191 -0.13 5.63 12.12
N VAL A 192 -1.40 6.00 12.14
CA VAL A 192 -1.88 7.31 12.60
C VAL A 192 -2.65 7.10 13.92
N PRO A 193 -1.96 7.02 15.06
CA PRO A 193 -2.61 6.79 16.34
C PRO A 193 -3.50 7.97 16.71
N ARG A 194 -4.53 7.71 17.51
CA ARG A 194 -5.45 8.74 18.00
C ARG A 194 -4.68 9.71 18.92
N PRO A 195 -4.67 11.03 18.61
CA PRO A 195 -4.03 12.03 19.47
C PRO A 195 -4.78 12.25 20.79
N ASP A 196 -4.06 12.75 21.79
CA ASP A 196 -4.62 13.18 23.08
C ASP A 196 -5.18 14.61 23.01
N PHE A 197 -6.25 14.78 22.22
CA PHE A 197 -7.08 15.98 22.24
C PHE A 197 -8.52 15.66 21.83
N SER A 198 -9.45 16.57 22.15
CA SER A 198 -10.88 16.39 21.87
C SER A 198 -11.20 16.53 20.39
N PHE A 199 -11.91 15.56 19.83
CA PHE A 199 -12.39 15.59 18.45
C PHE A 199 -13.90 15.77 18.39
N LYS A 200 -14.38 16.52 17.39
CA LYS A 200 -15.77 16.43 16.94
C LYS A 200 -16.02 15.06 16.30
N LYS A 201 -17.29 14.65 16.20
CA LYS A 201 -17.66 13.39 15.52
C LYS A 201 -17.22 13.37 14.05
N SER A 202 -17.39 14.51 13.38
CA SER A 202 -17.02 14.70 11.98
C SER A 202 -16.55 16.14 11.70
N TYR A 203 -15.83 16.30 10.60
CA TYR A 203 -15.36 17.57 10.06
C TYR A 203 -15.77 17.72 8.60
N ALA A 204 -16.19 18.91 8.20
CA ALA A 204 -16.34 19.28 6.81
C ALA A 204 -14.97 19.73 6.29
N VAL A 205 -14.44 19.04 5.28
CA VAL A 205 -13.13 19.33 4.68
C VAL A 205 -13.36 19.95 3.32
N ASN A 206 -12.86 21.17 3.12
CA ASN A 206 -12.96 21.91 1.87
C ASN A 206 -11.57 22.10 1.27
N GLY A 207 -11.45 22.09 -0.05
CA GLY A 207 -10.17 22.33 -0.70
C GLY A 207 -9.79 23.80 -0.82
N GLY A 208 -8.53 24.11 -0.54
CA GLY A 208 -7.96 25.46 -0.65
C GLY A 208 -7.17 25.70 -1.94
N TRP A 209 -6.55 24.66 -2.50
CA TRP A 209 -5.59 24.72 -3.61
C TRP A 209 -4.51 25.79 -3.41
N ASP A 210 -3.75 25.66 -2.33
CA ASP A 210 -2.56 26.44 -2.05
C ASP A 210 -1.34 25.51 -2.10
N GLU A 211 -0.59 25.58 -3.20
CA GLU A 211 0.59 24.73 -3.44
C GLU A 211 1.69 24.97 -2.41
N GLY A 212 1.93 26.23 -2.04
CA GLY A 212 3.01 26.60 -1.12
C GLY A 212 2.73 26.14 0.31
N GLU A 213 1.49 26.31 0.78
CA GLU A 213 1.07 25.80 2.08
C GLU A 213 1.01 24.27 2.08
N CYS A 214 0.51 23.66 1.00
CA CYS A 214 0.47 22.21 0.85
C CYS A 214 1.86 21.58 0.97
N LEU A 215 2.85 22.09 0.22
CA LEU A 215 4.21 21.57 0.24
C LEU A 215 4.82 21.67 1.65
N LYS A 216 4.65 22.82 2.33
CA LYS A 216 5.12 23.00 3.71
C LYS A 216 4.51 21.98 4.67
N LEU A 217 3.19 21.77 4.60
CA LEU A 217 2.51 20.81 5.48
C LEU A 217 2.97 19.37 5.22
N ILE A 218 3.18 18.98 3.97
CA ILE A 218 3.71 17.65 3.64
C ILE A 218 5.12 17.48 4.21
N GLN A 219 6.00 18.47 4.03
CA GLN A 219 7.38 18.44 4.56
C GLN A 219 7.41 18.39 6.08
N GLU A 220 6.61 19.22 6.77
CA GLU A 220 6.46 19.17 8.22
C GLU A 220 5.96 17.79 8.69
N THR A 221 5.01 17.20 7.96
CA THR A 221 4.46 15.89 8.30
C THR A 221 5.51 14.78 8.15
N ILE A 222 6.29 14.79 7.07
CA ILE A 222 7.38 13.81 6.87
C ILE A 222 8.40 13.91 8.00
N LYS A 223 8.85 15.13 8.33
CA LYS A 223 9.80 15.35 9.43
C LYS A 223 9.28 14.81 10.76
N ASN A 224 8.00 15.07 11.07
CA ASN A 224 7.37 14.57 12.30
C ASN A 224 7.27 13.04 12.37
N ILE A 225 7.23 12.36 11.22
CA ILE A 225 7.28 10.89 11.17
C ILE A 225 8.69 10.41 11.52
N ASP A 226 9.70 11.01 10.89
CA ASP A 226 11.11 10.64 11.07
C ASP A 226 11.55 10.81 12.55
N ASP A 227 11.13 11.91 13.19
CA ASP A 227 11.47 12.25 14.56
C ASP A 227 10.82 11.32 15.61
N LYS A 228 9.69 10.68 15.28
CA LYS A 228 8.92 9.88 16.26
C LYS A 228 9.38 8.44 16.39
N GLN A 229 10.33 7.98 15.54
CA GLN A 229 11.06 6.70 15.50
C GLN A 229 10.32 5.35 15.75
N ASP A 230 9.11 5.35 16.31
CA ASP A 230 8.31 4.18 16.63
C ASP A 230 7.01 4.25 15.85
N MET A 231 7.05 3.76 14.61
CA MET A 231 5.84 3.50 13.87
C MET A 231 5.88 2.11 13.27
N LEU A 232 6.12 1.12 14.15
CA LEU A 232 5.42 -0.17 14.25
C LEU A 232 6.15 -1.12 15.20
#